data_AF-A0A7S1SK33-F1
#
_entry.id   AF-A0A7S1SK33-F1
#
_cell.length_a   1.000
_cell.length_b   1.000
_cell.length_c   1.000
_cell.angle_alpha   90.00
_cell.angle_beta   90.00
_cell.angle_gamma   90.00
#
_symmetry.space_group_name_H-M   'P 1'
#
loop_
_entity.id
_entity.type
_entity.pdbx_description
1 polymer ?
#
loop_
_entity_poly.entity_id
_entity_poly.type
_entity_poly.pdbx_seq_one_letter_code
_entity_poly.pdbx_strand_id
1 'polypeptide(L)'
;GIGQGLGDSEEDDLDFEADELSDKELAVARAGLAAMNALMDGIKAILKAWLTASEFPEGVDEICSLEAALEEVIQAGMAAEGLAASLYGPQDGREVRGAVDGVSRGWGEAMSRLEASPLFRRSFDRELDTKIVSALVAVIAELDK
;
A
#
# COMPACT_ATOMS: atom_id res chain seq x y z
N GLY A 1 63.52 12.12 -11.92
CA GLY A 1 62.63 12.91 -11.05
C GLY A 1 61.21 12.57 -11.44
N ILE A 2 60.36 12.39 -10.43
CA ILE A 2 59.04 11.77 -10.46
C ILE A 2 57.99 12.72 -11.05
N GLY A 3 57.11 12.18 -11.91
CA GLY A 3 55.64 12.36 -11.92
C GLY A 3 55.03 13.73 -12.28
N GLN A 4 54.04 13.68 -13.18
CA GLN A 4 52.74 14.39 -13.18
C GLN A 4 52.19 14.32 -14.61
N GLY A 5 50.95 13.97 -14.91
CA GLY A 5 49.80 13.58 -14.10
C GLY A 5 48.77 12.99 -15.07
N LEU A 6 48.08 11.95 -14.62
CA LEU A 6 46.96 11.28 -15.28
C LEU A 6 45.72 12.16 -15.19
N GLY A 7 44.80 11.97 -16.14
CA GLY A 7 43.37 12.15 -15.88
C GLY A 7 42.67 13.28 -16.62
N ASP A 8 42.55 13.16 -17.95
CA ASP A 8 41.33 13.64 -18.62
C ASP A 8 40.30 12.52 -18.49
N SER A 9 39.66 12.45 -17.33
CA SER A 9 38.33 11.86 -17.22
C SER A 9 37.42 13.03 -16.90
N GLU A 10 36.78 13.55 -17.95
CA GLU A 10 35.53 14.30 -17.84
C GLU A 10 34.52 13.34 -17.19
N GLU A 11 34.62 13.19 -15.87
CA GLU A 11 33.47 12.82 -15.07
C GLU A 11 32.52 14.01 -15.23
N ASP A 12 31.61 13.89 -16.20
CA ASP A 12 30.38 14.65 -16.20
C ASP A 12 29.78 14.47 -14.80
N ASP A 13 30.02 15.46 -13.94
CA ASP A 13 29.31 15.67 -12.68
C ASP A 13 27.84 15.83 -13.06
N LEU A 14 27.16 14.70 -13.21
CA LEU A 14 25.72 14.60 -13.17
C LEU A 14 25.34 14.95 -11.74
N ASP A 15 25.33 16.25 -11.45
CA ASP A 15 24.62 16.86 -10.33
C ASP A 15 23.14 16.52 -10.54
N PHE A 16 22.78 15.29 -10.19
CA PHE A 16 21.41 14.85 -10.04
C PHE A 16 20.90 15.57 -8.79
N GLU A 17 20.57 16.85 -8.94
CA GLU A 17 19.72 17.57 -8.01
C GLU A 17 18.38 16.82 -8.03
N ALA A 18 18.23 15.85 -7.13
CA ALA A 18 16.93 15.30 -6.82
C ALA A 18 16.12 16.46 -6.26
N ASP A 19 15.27 17.05 -7.11
CA ASP A 19 14.37 18.13 -6.70
C ASP A 19 13.71 17.74 -5.37
N GLU A 20 13.94 18.55 -4.34
CA GLU A 20 13.37 18.28 -3.02
C GLU A 20 11.84 18.28 -3.14
N LEU A 21 11.21 17.21 -2.64
CA LEU A 21 9.74 17.12 -2.60
C LEU A 21 9.18 18.34 -1.87
N SER A 22 8.16 18.96 -2.47
CA SER A 22 7.43 20.04 -1.81
C SER A 22 6.75 19.56 -0.52
N ASP A 23 6.41 20.49 0.38
CA ASP A 23 5.66 20.17 1.61
C ASP A 23 4.35 19.40 1.32
N LYS A 24 3.71 19.71 0.19
CA LYS A 24 2.50 19.02 -0.26
C LYS A 24 2.81 17.57 -0.66
N GLU A 25 3.84 17.37 -1.48
CA GLU A 25 4.24 16.02 -1.90
C GLU A 25 4.70 15.18 -0.71
N LEU A 26 5.40 15.79 0.25
CA LEU A 26 5.78 15.15 1.50
C LEU A 26 4.56 14.74 2.35
N ALA A 27 3.50 15.55 2.38
CA ALA A 27 2.25 15.23 3.07
C ALA A 27 1.51 14.06 2.41
N VAL A 28 1.38 14.08 1.07
CA VAL A 28 0.82 12.97 0.28
C VAL A 28 1.62 11.69 0.50
N ALA A 29 2.96 11.77 0.47
CA ALA A 29 3.85 10.65 0.70
C ALA A 29 3.64 10.03 2.10
N ARG A 30 3.56 10.86 3.14
CA ARG A 30 3.28 10.40 4.52
C ARG A 30 1.91 9.74 4.65
N ALA A 31 0.88 10.30 4.02
CA ALA A 31 -0.45 9.71 4.00
C ALA A 31 -0.45 8.37 3.23
N GLY A 32 0.26 8.30 2.10
CA GLY A 32 0.42 7.08 1.30
C GLY A 32 1.12 5.97 2.09
N LEU A 33 2.18 6.30 2.83
CA LEU A 33 2.86 5.38 3.73
C LEU A 33 1.93 4.86 4.84
N ALA A 34 1.10 5.72 5.42
CA ALA A 34 0.12 5.31 6.42
C ALA A 34 -0.91 4.34 5.82
N ALA A 35 -1.39 4.61 4.60
CA ALA A 35 -2.31 3.73 3.89
C ALA A 35 -1.70 2.35 3.59
N MET A 36 -0.45 2.30 3.12
CA MET A 36 0.27 1.05 2.88
C MET A 36 0.49 0.23 4.15
N ASN A 37 0.87 0.88 5.26
CA ASN A 37 1.03 0.19 6.54
C ASN A 37 -0.29 -0.41 7.03
N ALA A 38 -1.38 0.35 6.91
CA ALA A 38 -2.71 -0.14 7.28
C ALA A 38 -3.13 -1.33 6.40
N LEU A 39 -2.87 -1.28 5.09
CA LEU A 39 -3.14 -2.38 4.17
C LEU A 39 -2.34 -3.64 4.53
N MET A 40 -1.06 -3.50 4.86
CA MET A 40 -0.22 -4.61 5.32
C MET A 40 -0.74 -5.24 6.61
N ASP A 41 -1.27 -4.44 7.53
CA ASP A 41 -1.92 -4.97 8.73
C ASP A 41 -3.23 -5.70 8.39
N GLY A 42 -3.97 -5.23 7.38
CA GLY A 42 -5.10 -5.93 6.74
C GLY A 42 -4.72 -7.32 6.25
N ILE A 43 -3.66 -7.42 5.43
CA ILE A 43 -3.13 -8.69 4.92
C ILE A 43 -2.77 -9.64 6.06
N LYS A 44 -2.04 -9.15 7.07
CA LYS A 44 -1.66 -9.95 8.24
C LYS A 44 -2.89 -10.47 8.99
N ALA A 45 -3.94 -9.67 9.13
CA ALA A 45 -5.17 -10.07 9.80
C ALA A 45 -5.88 -11.20 9.04
N ILE A 46 -5.99 -11.07 7.71
CA ILE A 46 -6.59 -12.11 6.85
C ILE A 46 -5.78 -13.40 6.91
N LEU A 47 -4.45 -13.33 6.81
CA LEU A 47 -3.58 -14.51 6.92
C LEU A 47 -3.70 -15.21 8.28
N LYS A 48 -3.78 -14.45 9.37
CA LYS A 48 -4.02 -15.03 10.71
C LYS A 48 -5.36 -15.74 10.79
N ALA A 49 -6.41 -15.14 10.21
CA ALA A 49 -7.73 -15.77 10.15
C ALA A 49 -7.71 -17.05 9.31
N TRP A 50 -7.00 -17.04 8.18
CA TRP A 50 -6.81 -18.22 7.32
C TRP A 50 -6.07 -19.36 8.04
N LEU A 51 -4.94 -19.05 8.70
CA LEU A 51 -4.20 -20.04 9.50
C LEU A 51 -5.09 -20.62 10.61
N THR A 52 -5.86 -19.78 11.29
CA THR A 52 -6.78 -20.22 12.35
C THR A 52 -7.89 -21.12 11.79
N ALA A 53 -8.49 -20.76 10.64
CA ALA A 53 -9.54 -21.55 10.00
C ALA A 53 -9.01 -22.91 9.52
N SER A 54 -7.75 -22.98 9.07
CA SER A 54 -7.10 -24.21 8.60
C SER A 54 -6.91 -25.28 9.68
N GLU A 55 -7.00 -24.90 10.95
CA GLU A 55 -6.94 -25.83 12.08
C GLU A 55 -8.27 -26.56 12.34
N PHE A 56 -9.36 -26.15 11.69
CA PHE A 56 -10.70 -26.72 11.91
C PHE A 56 -11.26 -27.43 10.66
N PRO A 57 -11.76 -28.67 10.78
CA PRO A 57 -12.27 -29.46 9.66
C PRO A 57 -13.57 -28.91 9.04
N GLU A 58 -14.28 -28.01 9.73
CA GLU A 58 -15.49 -27.34 9.23
C GLU A 58 -15.17 -26.09 8.39
N GLY A 59 -13.91 -25.65 8.32
CA GLY A 59 -13.50 -24.35 7.79
C GLY A 59 -13.26 -24.26 6.28
N VAL A 60 -13.67 -25.24 5.47
CA VAL A 60 -13.29 -25.30 4.04
C VAL A 60 -13.90 -24.14 3.25
N ASP A 61 -15.18 -23.82 3.47
CA ASP A 61 -15.85 -22.68 2.80
C ASP A 61 -15.26 -21.33 3.28
N GLU A 62 -14.81 -21.27 4.54
CA GLU A 62 -14.13 -20.11 5.11
C GLU A 62 -12.72 -19.92 4.57
N ILE A 63 -11.96 -20.99 4.38
CA ILE A 63 -10.66 -20.97 3.71
C ILE A 63 -10.83 -20.39 2.30
N CYS A 64 -11.78 -20.86 1.51
CA CYS A 64 -12.02 -20.33 0.16
C CYS A 64 -12.39 -18.84 0.18
N SER A 65 -13.18 -18.40 1.15
CA SER A 65 -13.54 -16.98 1.31
C SER A 65 -12.34 -16.11 1.71
N LEU A 66 -11.47 -16.65 2.57
CA LEU A 66 -10.24 -16.01 3.03
C LEU A 66 -9.17 -15.95 1.94
N GLU A 67 -9.04 -17.00 1.14
CA GLU A 67 -8.17 -17.04 -0.04
C GLU A 67 -8.60 -16.00 -1.07
N ALA A 68 -9.89 -15.98 -1.42
CA ALA A 68 -10.40 -14.99 -2.36
C ALA A 68 -10.22 -13.56 -1.84
N ALA A 69 -10.45 -13.32 -0.54
CA ALA A 69 -10.19 -12.01 0.06
C ALA A 69 -8.70 -11.64 0.04
N LEU A 70 -7.81 -12.59 0.32
CA LEU A 70 -6.37 -12.38 0.24
C LEU A 70 -5.93 -12.02 -1.18
N GLU A 71 -6.49 -12.67 -2.20
CA GLU A 71 -6.24 -12.33 -3.61
C GLU A 71 -6.64 -10.87 -3.91
N GLU A 72 -7.81 -10.41 -3.47
CA GLU A 72 -8.23 -9.01 -3.66
C GLU A 72 -7.30 -8.02 -2.95
N VAL A 73 -6.85 -8.33 -1.73
CA VAL A 73 -5.92 -7.45 -1.00
C VAL A 73 -4.52 -7.47 -1.58
N ILE A 74 -4.05 -8.60 -2.13
CA ILE A 74 -2.79 -8.65 -2.86
C ILE A 74 -2.87 -7.81 -4.14
N GLN A 75 -3.99 -7.85 -4.86
CA GLN A 75 -4.22 -6.98 -6.01
C GLN A 75 -4.28 -5.50 -5.62
N ALA A 76 -4.91 -5.17 -4.48
CA ALA A 76 -4.84 -3.84 -3.89
C ALA A 76 -3.39 -3.43 -3.58
N GLY A 77 -2.56 -4.36 -3.11
CA GLY A 77 -1.12 -4.15 -2.88
C GLY A 77 -0.35 -3.75 -4.14
N MET A 78 -0.67 -4.33 -5.30
CA MET A 78 -0.08 -3.90 -6.57
C MET A 78 -0.49 -2.47 -6.95
N ALA A 79 -1.75 -2.09 -6.69
CA ALA A 79 -2.18 -0.70 -6.85
C ALA A 79 -1.46 0.25 -5.87
N ALA A 80 -1.12 -0.23 -4.67
CA ALA A 80 -0.35 0.52 -3.68
C ALA A 80 1.12 0.77 -4.10
N GLU A 81 1.66 0.07 -5.11
CA GLU A 81 2.98 0.42 -5.68
C GLU A 81 3.00 1.84 -6.23
N GLY A 82 1.87 2.34 -6.78
CA GLY A 82 1.74 3.74 -7.18
C GLY A 82 1.83 4.72 -6.01
N LEU A 83 1.35 4.32 -4.82
CA LEU A 83 1.55 5.09 -3.58
C LEU A 83 3.01 5.02 -3.12
N ALA A 84 3.68 3.86 -3.26
CA ALA A 84 5.09 3.73 -2.93
C ALA A 84 5.99 4.56 -3.84
N ALA A 85 5.70 4.59 -5.15
CA ALA A 85 6.42 5.40 -6.12
C ALA A 85 6.34 6.90 -5.79
N SER A 86 5.21 7.36 -5.26
CA SER A 86 5.02 8.74 -4.79
C SER A 86 5.95 9.16 -3.63
N LEU A 87 6.62 8.21 -2.98
CA LEU A 87 7.59 8.47 -1.91
C LEU A 87 8.97 8.87 -2.43
N TYR A 88 9.28 8.60 -3.70
CA TYR A 88 10.64 8.66 -4.23
C TYR A 88 10.83 9.66 -5.38
N GLY A 89 9.80 10.43 -5.74
CA GLY A 89 9.89 11.43 -6.79
C GLY A 89 8.64 12.29 -6.94
N PRO A 90 8.68 13.27 -7.87
CA PRO A 90 7.55 14.16 -8.14
C PRO A 90 6.27 13.38 -8.43
N GLN A 91 5.16 13.86 -7.86
CA GLN A 91 3.92 13.09 -7.84
C GLN A 91 2.98 13.50 -8.98
N ASP A 92 2.62 12.57 -9.86
CA ASP A 92 1.43 12.74 -10.69
C ASP A 92 0.19 12.45 -9.85
N GLY A 93 -0.54 13.51 -9.47
CA GLY A 93 -1.77 13.38 -8.69
C GLY A 93 -2.84 12.50 -9.33
N ARG A 94 -2.81 12.28 -10.65
CA ARG A 94 -3.69 11.31 -11.33
C ARG A 94 -3.28 9.87 -11.01
N GLU A 95 -1.98 9.58 -11.06
CA GLU A 95 -1.45 8.25 -10.74
C GLU A 95 -1.68 7.91 -9.26
N VAL A 96 -1.41 8.86 -8.36
CA VAL A 96 -1.67 8.70 -6.92
C VAL A 96 -3.16 8.45 -6.68
N ARG A 97 -4.06 9.20 -7.33
CA ARG A 97 -5.51 8.96 -7.20
C ARG A 97 -5.94 7.60 -7.75
N GLY A 98 -5.41 7.19 -8.90
CA GLY A 98 -5.66 5.86 -9.45
C GLY A 98 -5.19 4.73 -8.52
N ALA A 99 -4.06 4.93 -7.86
CA ALA A 99 -3.56 4.01 -6.84
C ALA A 99 -4.49 3.95 -5.62
N VAL A 100 -4.94 5.10 -5.09
CA VAL A 100 -5.92 5.14 -3.99
C VAL A 100 -7.23 4.44 -4.36
N ASP A 101 -7.76 4.68 -5.57
CA ASP A 101 -8.99 4.06 -6.05
C ASP A 101 -8.83 2.54 -6.19
N GLY A 102 -7.67 2.09 -6.70
CA GLY A 102 -7.31 0.68 -6.81
C GLY A 102 -7.25 -0.02 -5.45
N VAL A 103 -6.58 0.61 -4.47
CA VAL A 103 -6.51 0.08 -3.10
C VAL A 103 -7.88 0.05 -2.44
N SER A 104 -8.67 1.13 -2.57
CA SER A 104 -10.01 1.23 -2.00
C SER A 104 -10.94 0.15 -2.54
N ARG A 105 -10.89 -0.10 -3.85
CA ARG A 105 -11.69 -1.13 -4.51
C ARG A 105 -11.31 -2.53 -4.04
N GLY A 106 -10.03 -2.89 -4.11
CA GLY A 106 -9.59 -4.23 -3.71
C GLY A 106 -9.81 -4.51 -2.23
N TRP A 107 -9.62 -3.51 -1.36
CA TRP A 107 -9.97 -3.61 0.06
C TRP A 107 -11.48 -3.80 0.27
N GLY A 108 -12.32 -3.02 -0.43
CA GLY A 108 -13.77 -3.15 -0.35
C GLY A 108 -14.28 -4.51 -0.85
N GLU A 109 -13.72 -5.04 -1.94
CA GLU A 109 -14.03 -6.36 -2.48
C GLU A 109 -13.61 -7.47 -1.49
N ALA A 110 -12.41 -7.37 -0.91
CA ALA A 110 -11.97 -8.27 0.15
C ALA A 110 -12.94 -8.26 1.34
N MET A 111 -13.28 -7.08 1.84
CA MET A 111 -14.21 -6.93 2.96
C MET A 111 -15.59 -7.51 2.65
N SER A 112 -16.12 -7.31 1.44
CA SER A 112 -17.41 -7.89 1.04
C SER A 112 -17.38 -9.43 1.05
N ARG A 113 -16.27 -10.06 0.64
CA ARG A 113 -16.10 -11.52 0.69
C ARG A 113 -16.00 -12.01 2.12
N LEU A 114 -15.26 -11.29 2.93
CA LEU A 114 -15.02 -11.59 4.33
C LEU A 114 -16.27 -11.43 5.20
N GLU A 115 -17.10 -10.44 4.91
CA GLU A 115 -18.39 -10.25 5.58
C GLU A 115 -19.37 -11.39 5.29
N ALA A 116 -19.20 -12.14 4.21
CA ALA A 116 -19.97 -13.35 3.96
C ALA A 116 -19.53 -14.52 4.86
N SER A 117 -18.33 -14.46 5.47
CA SER A 117 -17.80 -15.48 6.38
C SER A 117 -18.23 -15.25 7.84
N PRO A 118 -18.92 -16.21 8.48
CA PRO A 118 -19.33 -16.10 9.89
C PRO A 118 -18.16 -16.07 10.89
N LEU A 119 -17.07 -16.79 10.61
CA LEU A 119 -15.87 -16.82 11.45
C LEU A 119 -15.12 -15.49 11.41
N PHE A 120 -15.07 -14.88 10.23
CA PHE A 120 -14.39 -13.61 10.06
C PHE A 120 -15.14 -12.45 10.72
N ARG A 121 -16.48 -12.39 10.62
CA ARG A 121 -17.28 -11.36 11.33
C ARG A 121 -17.02 -11.31 12.84
N ARG A 122 -16.68 -12.44 13.45
CA ARG A 122 -16.41 -12.51 14.91
C ARG A 122 -14.99 -12.11 15.28
N SER A 123 -14.04 -12.28 14.37
CA SER A 123 -12.61 -12.11 14.62
C SER A 123 -12.02 -10.85 13.98
N PHE A 124 -12.74 -10.24 13.04
CA PHE A 124 -12.26 -9.09 12.31
C PHE A 124 -12.36 -7.80 13.11
N ASP A 125 -11.23 -7.09 13.14
CA ASP A 125 -11.09 -5.81 13.79
C ASP A 125 -11.66 -4.70 12.89
N ARG A 126 -12.86 -4.20 13.21
CA ARG A 126 -13.45 -3.04 12.52
C ARG A 126 -12.60 -1.76 12.62
N GLU A 127 -11.72 -1.69 13.61
CA GLU A 127 -10.76 -0.59 13.74
C GLU A 127 -9.77 -0.59 12.56
N LEU A 128 -9.43 -1.77 12.02
CA LEU A 128 -8.52 -1.92 10.90
C LEU A 128 -9.12 -1.41 9.59
N ASP A 129 -10.37 -1.76 9.30
CA ASP A 129 -11.11 -1.21 8.16
C ASP A 129 -11.20 0.32 8.23
N THR A 130 -11.55 0.84 9.41
CA THR A 130 -11.59 2.29 9.65
C THR A 130 -10.23 2.95 9.42
N LYS A 131 -9.12 2.33 9.86
CA LYS A 131 -7.77 2.84 9.66
C LYS A 131 -7.39 2.90 8.18
N ILE A 132 -7.67 1.85 7.42
CA ILE A 132 -7.36 1.78 5.99
C ILE A 132 -8.14 2.85 5.23
N VAL A 133 -9.46 2.92 5.42
CA VAL A 133 -10.31 3.93 4.75
C VAL A 133 -9.89 5.34 5.14
N SER A 134 -9.63 5.60 6.42
CA SER A 134 -9.21 6.93 6.88
C SER A 134 -7.87 7.36 6.28
N ALA A 135 -6.91 6.44 6.17
CA ALA A 135 -5.61 6.72 5.57
C ALA A 135 -5.73 7.03 4.07
N LEU A 136 -6.56 6.29 3.33
CA LEU A 136 -6.81 6.54 1.90
C LEU A 136 -7.51 7.89 1.67
N VAL A 137 -8.49 8.23 2.50
CA VAL A 137 -9.14 9.55 2.46
C VAL A 137 -8.14 10.68 2.74
N ALA A 138 -7.21 10.47 3.66
CA ALA A 138 -6.17 11.46 3.95
C ALA A 138 -5.27 11.70 2.73
N VAL A 139 -4.92 10.66 1.95
CA VAL A 139 -4.15 10.82 0.70
C VAL A 139 -4.88 11.74 -0.28
N ILE A 140 -6.17 11.49 -0.51
CA ILE A 140 -6.98 12.31 -1.42
C ILE A 140 -7.09 13.76 -0.92
N ALA A 141 -7.29 13.94 0.39
CA ALA A 141 -7.38 15.26 0.98
C ALA A 141 -6.08 16.07 0.82
N GLU A 142 -4.91 15.43 0.88
CA GLU A 142 -3.64 16.11 0.61
C GLU A 142 -3.45 16.42 -0.88
N LEU A 143 -3.93 15.57 -1.79
CA LEU A 143 -3.88 15.84 -3.24
C LEU A 143 -4.71 17.06 -3.65
N ASP A 144 -5.86 17.27 -3.01
CA ASP A 144 -6.84 18.31 -3.36
C ASP A 144 -6.52 19.72 -2.80
N LYS A 145 -5.46 19.85 -1.98
CA LYS A 145 -4.99 21.14 -1.43
C LYS A 145 -4.21 21.96 -2.45
#